data_AF-A0A5E8HFZ1-F1
#
_entry.id   AF-A0A5E8HFZ1-F1
#
_cell.length_a   1.000
_cell.length_b   1.000
_cell.length_c   1.000
_cell.angle_alpha   90.00
_cell.angle_beta   90.00
_cell.angle_gamma   90.00
#
_symmetry.space_group_name_H-M   'P 1'
#
loop_
_entity.id
_entity.type
_entity.pdbx_description
1 polymer ?
#
loop_
_entity_poly.entity_id
_entity_poly.type
_entity_poly.pdbx_seq_one_letter_code
_entity_poly.pdbx_strand_id
1 'polypeptide(L)'
;MWKKIKILFVFVFLTFHCVPKPSPSLLGIFVLPLVTQTSETFTIESTSPTNGATGVSVTPTITIVMTQAIETTSLNTNITCSPSCPSLTGGSSNRTITLTPTSALTSGVTYTITLNQNIQSIFGLTLGTNTSFSFTTL
;
A
#
# COMPACT_ATOMS: atom_id res chain seq x y z
N MET A 1 22.65 42.07 -73.43
CA MET A 1 23.54 42.58 -72.36
C MET A 1 23.71 41.48 -71.31
N TRP A 2 24.95 41.16 -70.95
CA TRP A 2 25.38 40.06 -70.09
C TRP A 2 25.88 40.60 -68.75
N LYS A 3 25.49 40.02 -67.60
CA LYS A 3 26.37 39.56 -66.47
C LYS A 3 25.52 39.17 -65.23
N LYS A 4 25.56 37.91 -64.81
CA LYS A 4 26.42 37.28 -63.75
C LYS A 4 26.03 37.66 -62.32
N ILE A 5 25.44 36.72 -61.57
CA ILE A 5 25.60 36.61 -60.11
C ILE A 5 26.10 35.19 -59.78
N LYS A 6 27.17 35.12 -59.00
CA LYS A 6 27.92 33.92 -58.65
C LYS A 6 27.22 33.20 -57.50
N ILE A 7 26.93 31.91 -57.68
CA ILE A 7 26.51 30.98 -56.63
C ILE A 7 27.76 30.63 -55.83
N LEU A 8 27.77 30.97 -54.55
CA LEU A 8 28.85 30.61 -53.63
C LEU A 8 28.64 29.14 -53.21
N PHE A 9 29.48 28.27 -53.76
CA PHE A 9 29.54 26.85 -53.48
C PHE A 9 30.34 26.65 -52.18
N VAL A 10 29.68 26.30 -51.08
CA VAL A 10 30.39 25.86 -49.86
C VAL A 10 30.59 24.35 -49.98
N PHE A 11 31.86 24.02 -50.16
CA PHE A 11 32.45 22.68 -50.19
C PHE A 11 32.37 22.03 -48.80
N VAL A 12 32.37 20.68 -48.76
CA VAL A 12 33.14 19.82 -47.83
C VAL A 12 32.40 18.92 -46.82
N PHE A 13 32.46 17.63 -47.19
CA PHE A 13 32.75 16.43 -46.41
C PHE A 13 31.65 15.76 -45.59
N LEU A 14 31.10 14.71 -46.22
CA LEU A 14 30.63 13.52 -45.53
C LEU A 14 31.81 12.93 -44.73
N THR A 15 31.76 13.05 -43.42
CA THR A 15 32.65 12.33 -42.51
C THR A 15 31.77 11.51 -41.57
N PHE A 16 31.87 10.20 -41.72
CA PHE A 16 31.38 9.23 -40.76
C PHE A 16 32.13 9.47 -39.44
N HIS A 17 31.55 10.30 -38.57
CA HIS A 17 32.02 10.38 -37.20
C HIS A 17 31.40 9.24 -36.42
N CYS A 18 32.25 8.28 -36.09
CA CYS A 18 31.99 7.21 -35.14
C CYS A 18 31.43 7.83 -33.85
N VAL A 19 30.16 7.54 -33.52
CA VAL A 19 29.62 7.87 -32.19
C VAL A 19 30.37 6.99 -31.21
N PRO A 20 31.14 7.54 -30.26
CA PRO A 20 31.85 6.74 -29.28
C PRO A 20 30.83 5.92 -28.48
N LYS A 21 31.11 4.61 -28.37
CA LYS A 21 30.36 3.65 -27.52
C LYS A 21 30.15 4.30 -26.14
N PRO A 22 28.92 4.42 -25.63
CA PRO A 22 28.72 4.93 -24.28
C PRO A 22 29.36 3.95 -23.29
N SER A 23 30.51 4.34 -22.73
CA SER A 23 31.04 3.77 -21.50
C SER A 23 30.20 4.31 -20.34
N PRO A 24 29.66 3.48 -19.44
CA PRO A 24 28.95 3.98 -18.28
C PRO A 24 29.94 4.69 -17.35
N SER A 25 29.91 6.02 -17.37
CA SER A 25 30.60 6.83 -16.37
C SER A 25 29.94 6.60 -15.01
N LEU A 26 30.71 6.04 -14.08
CA LEU A 26 30.38 5.86 -12.67
C LEU A 26 30.32 7.24 -11.97
N LEU A 27 29.30 8.04 -12.29
CA LEU A 27 28.87 9.17 -11.47
C LEU A 27 27.60 8.73 -10.76
N GLY A 28 27.70 8.63 -9.43
CA GLY A 28 26.68 8.07 -8.56
C GLY A 28 25.31 8.70 -8.77
N ILE A 29 24.45 8.01 -9.51
CA ILE A 29 23.02 8.19 -9.41
C ILE A 29 22.66 7.54 -8.09
N PHE A 30 22.32 8.36 -7.09
CA PHE A 30 21.63 7.89 -5.91
C PHE A 30 20.24 7.45 -6.40
N VAL A 31 20.14 6.21 -6.87
CA VAL A 31 18.86 5.59 -7.19
C VAL A 31 18.20 5.42 -5.83
N LEU A 32 17.36 6.38 -5.43
CA LEU A 32 16.40 6.08 -4.38
C LEU A 32 15.69 4.81 -4.86
N PRO A 33 15.58 3.76 -4.03
CA PRO A 33 14.63 2.71 -4.33
C PRO A 33 13.26 3.39 -4.32
N LEU A 34 12.77 3.77 -5.50
CA LEU A 34 11.37 4.08 -5.69
C LEU A 34 10.67 2.74 -5.48
N VAL A 35 10.20 2.50 -4.26
CA VAL A 35 9.38 1.34 -3.96
C VAL A 35 8.04 1.58 -4.65
N THR A 36 7.95 1.26 -5.95
CA THR A 36 6.67 1.19 -6.65
C THR A 36 5.97 -0.09 -6.20
N GLN A 37 5.39 -0.06 -5.00
CA GLN A 37 4.49 -1.13 -4.56
C GLN A 37 3.18 -0.97 -5.32
N THR A 38 3.12 -1.53 -6.54
CA THR A 38 1.88 -1.62 -7.31
C THR A 38 1.06 -2.78 -6.78
N SER A 39 0.42 -2.60 -5.62
CA SER A 39 -0.72 -3.43 -5.26
C SER A 39 -1.95 -2.80 -5.88
N GLU A 40 -2.46 -3.38 -6.96
CA GLU A 40 -3.66 -2.86 -7.64
C GLU A 40 -4.93 -3.01 -6.80
N THR A 41 -4.89 -3.87 -5.77
CA THR A 41 -6.00 -4.12 -4.85
C THR A 41 -5.71 -3.60 -3.45
N PHE A 42 -6.73 -3.10 -2.78
CA PHE A 42 -6.68 -2.75 -1.36
C PHE A 42 -7.50 -3.78 -0.59
N THR A 43 -6.82 -4.73 0.07
CA THR A 43 -7.44 -5.86 0.77
C THR A 43 -6.65 -6.21 2.04
N ILE A 44 -7.21 -7.09 2.87
CA ILE A 44 -6.49 -7.70 3.98
C ILE A 44 -5.42 -8.66 3.41
N GLU A 45 -4.18 -8.52 3.85
CA GLU A 45 -3.06 -9.43 3.57
C GLU A 45 -2.95 -10.51 4.66
N SER A 46 -3.02 -10.12 5.94
CA SER A 46 -2.97 -11.07 7.06
C SER A 46 -3.61 -10.50 8.32
N THR A 47 -3.97 -11.39 9.25
CA THR A 47 -4.51 -11.01 10.56
C THR A 47 -3.83 -11.81 11.67
N SER A 48 -3.70 -11.18 12.84
CA SER A 48 -3.36 -11.82 14.10
C SER A 48 -4.36 -11.34 15.15
N PRO A 49 -5.23 -12.20 15.71
CA PRO A 49 -5.35 -13.64 15.43
C PRO A 49 -5.65 -13.94 13.96
N THR A 50 -5.18 -15.09 13.47
CA THR A 50 -5.50 -15.56 12.12
C THR A 50 -7.00 -15.85 12.01
N ASN A 51 -7.58 -15.71 10.82
CA ASN A 51 -8.99 -16.01 10.61
C ASN A 51 -9.32 -17.46 11.06
N GLY A 52 -10.31 -17.60 11.94
CA GLY A 52 -10.71 -18.87 12.55
C GLY A 52 -9.83 -19.34 13.70
N ALA A 53 -8.91 -18.53 14.23
CA ALA A 53 -8.07 -18.90 15.37
C ALA A 53 -8.92 -19.24 16.60
N THR A 54 -8.50 -20.25 17.36
CA THR A 54 -9.10 -20.63 18.65
C THR A 54 -8.06 -20.50 19.76
N GLY A 55 -8.50 -20.50 21.03
CA GLY A 55 -7.59 -20.37 22.16
C GLY A 55 -6.97 -18.97 22.29
N VAL A 56 -7.64 -17.95 21.75
CA VAL A 56 -7.15 -16.58 21.81
C VAL A 56 -7.38 -16.00 23.21
N SER A 57 -6.40 -15.30 23.76
CA SER A 57 -6.55 -14.60 25.04
C SER A 57 -7.77 -13.66 25.03
N VAL A 58 -8.45 -13.52 26.16
CA VAL A 58 -9.54 -12.55 26.34
C VAL A 58 -9.12 -11.08 26.21
N THR A 59 -7.82 -10.77 26.20
CA THR A 59 -7.28 -9.43 25.94
C THR A 59 -6.33 -9.46 24.74
N PRO A 60 -6.79 -9.80 23.53
CA PRO A 60 -5.91 -9.95 22.38
C PRO A 60 -5.50 -8.58 21.83
N THR A 61 -4.25 -8.47 21.38
CA THR A 61 -3.85 -7.44 20.43
C THR A 61 -4.22 -7.91 19.03
N ILE A 62 -5.22 -7.28 18.44
CA ILE A 62 -5.70 -7.59 17.09
C ILE A 62 -4.88 -6.76 16.10
N THR A 63 -4.19 -7.42 15.18
CA THR A 63 -3.37 -6.82 14.14
C THR A 63 -3.91 -7.23 12.78
N ILE A 64 -4.13 -6.26 11.89
CA ILE A 64 -4.58 -6.48 10.52
C ILE A 64 -3.58 -5.82 9.59
N VAL A 65 -2.93 -6.59 8.74
CA VAL A 65 -2.00 -6.08 7.73
C VAL A 65 -2.76 -5.98 6.42
N MET A 66 -2.73 -4.80 5.81
CA MET A 66 -3.38 -4.48 4.54
C MET A 66 -2.36 -4.54 3.39
N THR A 67 -2.81 -4.78 2.17
CA THR A 67 -1.94 -4.78 0.98
C THR A 67 -1.30 -3.42 0.68
N GLN A 68 -1.89 -2.32 1.18
CA GLN A 68 -1.41 -0.94 0.98
C GLN A 68 -1.49 -0.12 2.26
N ALA A 69 -0.80 1.03 2.26
CA ALA A 69 -0.85 1.96 3.36
C ALA A 69 -2.26 2.56 3.50
N ILE A 70 -2.70 2.73 4.74
CA ILE A 70 -4.09 3.05 5.11
C ILE A 70 -4.27 4.56 5.25
N GLU A 71 -5.36 5.10 4.72
CA GLU A 71 -5.82 6.45 5.06
C GLU A 71 -6.44 6.42 6.45
N THR A 72 -5.71 6.89 7.46
CA THR A 72 -6.03 6.71 8.88
C THR A 72 -7.42 7.23 9.27
N THR A 73 -7.85 8.34 8.65
CA THR A 73 -9.15 8.96 8.92
C THR A 73 -10.33 8.10 8.46
N SER A 74 -10.11 7.22 7.47
CA SER A 74 -11.12 6.31 6.93
C SER A 74 -11.44 5.12 7.87
N LEU A 75 -10.68 4.91 8.95
CA LEU A 75 -10.96 3.84 9.91
C LEU A 75 -12.11 4.15 10.86
N ASN A 76 -12.38 5.44 11.10
CA ASN A 76 -13.40 5.86 12.05
C ASN A 76 -14.76 5.27 11.67
N THR A 77 -15.41 4.58 12.60
CA THR A 77 -16.72 3.91 12.43
C THR A 77 -16.79 2.79 11.38
N ASN A 78 -15.70 2.50 10.68
CA ASN A 78 -15.64 1.50 9.61
C ASN A 78 -15.12 0.14 10.08
N ILE A 79 -14.89 -0.02 11.38
CA ILE A 79 -14.55 -1.31 11.99
C ILE A 79 -15.63 -1.67 12.99
N THR A 80 -16.21 -2.86 12.86
CA THR A 80 -17.22 -3.39 13.78
C THR A 80 -16.80 -4.76 14.32
N CYS A 81 -17.40 -5.13 15.45
CA CYS A 81 -17.12 -6.37 16.17
C CYS A 81 -18.46 -7.04 16.54
N SER A 82 -18.60 -8.34 16.22
CA SER A 82 -19.80 -9.13 16.50
C SER A 82 -19.45 -10.47 17.14
N PRO A 83 -20.05 -10.88 18.28
CA PRO A 83 -21.01 -10.11 19.07
C PRO A 83 -20.41 -8.81 19.60
N SER A 84 -21.24 -7.93 20.15
CA SER A 84 -20.79 -6.64 20.67
C SER A 84 -19.57 -6.80 21.58
N CYS A 85 -18.48 -6.11 21.23
CA CYS A 85 -17.23 -6.10 21.98
C CYS A 85 -17.14 -4.83 22.84
N PRO A 86 -16.32 -4.83 23.90
CA PRO A 86 -15.82 -3.59 24.48
C PRO A 86 -15.20 -2.70 23.40
N SER A 87 -15.11 -1.39 23.69
CA SER A 87 -14.48 -0.45 22.76
C SER A 87 -13.10 -0.95 22.33
N LEU A 88 -12.83 -0.90 21.03
CA LEU A 88 -11.53 -1.23 20.47
C LEU A 88 -10.72 0.06 20.34
N THR A 89 -9.63 0.18 21.07
CA THR A 89 -8.70 1.31 20.96
C THR A 89 -7.51 0.94 20.08
N GLY A 90 -6.89 1.96 19.49
CA GLY A 90 -5.75 1.78 18.61
C GLY A 90 -5.90 2.63 17.35
N GLY A 91 -5.28 2.19 16.27
CA GLY A 91 -5.24 2.96 15.03
C GLY A 91 -4.50 2.21 13.94
N SER A 92 -3.99 2.94 12.96
CA SER A 92 -3.13 2.39 11.93
C SER A 92 -1.77 3.07 11.89
N SER A 93 -0.77 2.31 11.47
CA SER A 93 0.54 2.79 11.10
C SER A 93 0.92 2.12 9.79
N ASN A 94 1.15 2.93 8.75
CA ASN A 94 1.43 2.46 7.40
C ASN A 94 0.37 1.45 6.92
N ARG A 95 0.70 0.16 6.81
CA ARG A 95 -0.18 -0.90 6.32
C ARG A 95 -0.89 -1.68 7.43
N THR A 96 -0.61 -1.35 8.69
CA THR A 96 -1.00 -2.18 9.82
C THR A 96 -2.03 -1.45 10.67
N ILE A 97 -3.19 -2.07 10.89
CA ILE A 97 -4.18 -1.67 11.88
C ILE A 97 -3.91 -2.46 13.16
N THR A 98 -3.87 -1.79 14.30
CA THR A 98 -3.75 -2.41 15.62
C THR A 98 -4.93 -1.98 16.48
N LEU A 99 -5.61 -2.97 17.07
CA LEU A 99 -6.78 -2.79 17.91
C LEU A 99 -6.62 -3.58 19.20
N THR A 100 -7.01 -3.00 20.32
CA THR A 100 -7.02 -3.65 21.64
C THR A 100 -8.36 -3.38 22.33
N PRO A 101 -9.07 -4.41 22.82
CA PRO A 101 -10.26 -4.19 23.65
C PRO A 101 -9.93 -3.42 24.93
N THR A 102 -10.75 -2.43 25.30
CA THR A 102 -10.58 -1.66 26.55
C THR A 102 -10.83 -2.49 27.81
N SER A 103 -11.56 -3.60 27.66
CA SER A 103 -11.88 -4.55 28.73
C SER A 103 -11.77 -5.97 28.18
N ALA A 104 -11.62 -6.95 29.07
CA ALA A 104 -11.56 -8.36 28.68
C ALA A 104 -12.81 -8.79 27.90
N LEU A 105 -12.59 -9.55 26.84
CA LEU A 105 -13.61 -10.26 26.09
C LEU A 105 -14.16 -11.43 26.92
N THR A 106 -15.35 -11.90 26.57
CA THR A 106 -15.91 -13.10 27.18
C THR A 106 -15.17 -14.33 26.66
N SER A 107 -14.76 -15.24 27.54
CA SER A 107 -14.13 -16.53 27.16
C SER A 107 -15.14 -17.46 26.47
N GLY A 108 -14.66 -18.29 25.54
CA GLY A 108 -15.48 -19.26 24.79
C GLY A 108 -16.37 -18.64 23.71
N VAL A 109 -16.16 -17.37 23.36
CA VAL A 109 -16.97 -16.63 22.39
C VAL A 109 -16.19 -16.44 21.09
N THR A 110 -16.86 -16.68 19.97
CA THR A 110 -16.34 -16.34 18.64
C THR A 110 -16.69 -14.89 18.32
N TYR A 111 -15.66 -14.06 18.15
CA TYR A 111 -15.76 -12.68 17.72
C TYR A 111 -15.40 -12.56 16.25
N THR A 112 -16.18 -11.79 15.51
CA THR A 112 -16.00 -11.46 14.10
C THR A 112 -15.73 -9.96 13.98
N ILE A 113 -14.54 -9.62 13.48
CA ILE A 113 -14.17 -8.25 13.13
C ILE A 113 -14.53 -8.02 11.67
N THR A 114 -15.25 -6.94 11.39
CA THR A 114 -15.62 -6.54 10.03
C THR A 114 -15.02 -5.18 9.70
N LEU A 115 -14.33 -5.12 8.56
CA LEU A 115 -13.84 -3.90 7.93
C LEU A 115 -14.84 -3.51 6.84
N ASN A 116 -15.41 -2.32 6.96
CA ASN A 116 -16.40 -1.82 6.02
C ASN A 116 -15.76 -1.44 4.67
N GLN A 117 -16.51 -1.61 3.57
CA GLN A 117 -16.11 -1.26 2.21
C GLN A 117 -15.53 0.16 2.03
N ASN A 118 -15.85 1.09 2.93
CA ASN A 118 -15.45 2.50 2.87
C ASN A 118 -14.04 2.80 3.39
N ILE A 119 -13.32 1.82 3.99
CA ILE A 119 -11.92 2.04 4.38
C ILE A 119 -11.10 2.28 3.11
N GLN A 120 -10.18 3.24 3.17
CA GLN A 120 -9.36 3.67 2.04
C GLN A 120 -7.86 3.46 2.29
N SER A 121 -7.14 3.25 1.20
CA SER A 121 -5.69 3.43 1.16
C SER A 121 -5.32 4.90 0.99
N ILE A 122 -4.05 5.25 1.24
CA ILE A 122 -3.50 6.59 0.95
C ILE A 122 -3.54 6.97 -0.54
N PHE A 123 -3.80 6.00 -1.42
CA PHE A 123 -3.93 6.20 -2.87
C PHE A 123 -5.40 6.33 -3.32
N GLY A 124 -6.35 6.38 -2.38
CA GLY A 124 -7.78 6.57 -2.65
C GLY A 124 -8.54 5.30 -3.07
N LEU A 125 -7.89 4.14 -3.07
CA LEU A 125 -8.57 2.85 -3.30
C LEU A 125 -9.37 2.46 -2.06
N THR A 126 -10.66 2.13 -2.23
CA THR A 126 -11.53 1.60 -1.18
C THR A 126 -11.45 0.07 -1.10
N LEU A 127 -11.86 -0.52 0.02
CA LEU A 127 -12.03 -1.98 0.14
C LEU A 127 -13.08 -2.52 -0.85
N GLY A 128 -14.06 -1.70 -1.23
CA GLY A 128 -15.09 -2.02 -2.24
C GLY A 128 -16.19 -2.96 -1.72
N THR A 129 -15.85 -3.90 -0.85
CA THR A 129 -16.79 -4.79 -0.14
C THR A 129 -16.41 -4.93 1.33
N ASN A 130 -17.39 -5.28 2.17
CA ASN A 130 -17.10 -5.60 3.56
C ASN A 130 -16.25 -6.86 3.63
N THR A 131 -15.15 -6.80 4.38
CA THR A 131 -14.27 -7.95 4.63
C THR A 131 -14.28 -8.28 6.11
N SER A 132 -14.13 -9.55 6.47
CA SER A 132 -14.20 -9.96 7.87
C SER A 132 -13.30 -11.15 8.17
N PHE A 133 -12.95 -11.28 9.44
CA PHE A 133 -12.28 -12.45 10.00
C PHE A 133 -12.80 -12.70 11.41
N SER A 134 -12.66 -13.93 11.90
CA SER A 134 -13.11 -14.31 13.24
C SER A 134 -12.04 -14.99 14.07
N PHE A 135 -12.24 -15.01 15.38
CA PHE A 135 -11.44 -15.77 16.34
C PHE A 135 -12.26 -16.14 17.58
N THR A 136 -11.89 -17.22 18.25
CA THR A 136 -12.55 -17.73 19.47
C THR A 136 -11.64 -17.60 20.67
N THR A 137 -12.16 -16.96 21.72
CA THR A 137 -11.45 -16.73 22.98
C THR A 137 -11.43 -17.96 23.88
N LEU A 138 -10.40 -18.07 24.73
CA LEU A 138 -10.31 -19.04 25.81
C LEU A 138 -9.77 -18.38 27.09
#